data_AF-A0A937EUY5-F1
#
_entry.id   AF-A0A937EUY5-F1
#
_cell.length_a   1.000
_cell.length_b   1.000
_cell.length_c   1.000
_cell.angle_alpha   90.00
_cell.angle_beta   90.00
_cell.angle_gamma   90.00
#
_symmetry.space_group_name_H-M   'P 1'
#
loop_
_entity.id
_entity.type
_entity.pdbx_description
1 polymer ?
#
loop_
_entity_poly.entity_id
_entity_poly.type
_entity_poly.pdbx_seq_one_letter_code
_entity_poly.pdbx_strand_id
1 'polypeptide(L)'
;MARFWKEKLDPSQHTDFMGHNHVGGLPVQPPRDNLIEHWVYFVSVCSFTFQFQSLQQLEECLAYFSQKLHPSSIVPNITLEHDWQRWEQRLPQWLFEEAKRQKVVKALQSALREFQT
;
A
#
# COMPACT_ATOMS: atom_id res chain seq x y z
N MET A 1 -9.49 15.06 7.01
CA MET A 1 -9.52 13.94 7.98
C MET A 1 -9.16 12.67 7.24
N ALA A 2 -8.58 11.68 7.93
CA ALA A 2 -8.35 10.37 7.32
C ALA A 2 -9.68 9.63 7.19
N ARG A 3 -9.86 8.87 6.10
CA ARG A 3 -11.00 7.97 5.88
C ARG A 3 -10.43 6.60 5.58
N PHE A 4 -11.01 5.55 6.13
CA PHE A 4 -10.64 4.18 5.82
C PHE A 4 -11.90 3.33 5.72
N TRP A 5 -11.91 2.41 4.76
CA TRP A 5 -13.04 1.52 4.49
C TRP A 5 -12.52 0.24 3.84
N LYS A 6 -13.37 -0.78 3.76
CA LYS A 6 -13.07 -2.03 3.06
C LYS A 6 -14.17 -2.35 2.06
N GLU A 7 -13.78 -2.93 0.94
CA GLU A 7 -14.68 -3.37 -0.13
C GLU A 7 -14.45 -4.86 -0.40
N LYS A 8 -15.48 -5.54 -0.92
CA LYS A 8 -15.31 -6.91 -1.41
C LYS A 8 -14.41 -6.88 -2.63
N LEU A 9 -13.47 -7.82 -2.72
CA LEU A 9 -12.51 -7.90 -3.80
C LEU A 9 -13.22 -8.00 -5.16
N ASP A 10 -12.96 -7.03 -6.03
CA ASP A 10 -13.36 -7.03 -7.43
C ASP A 10 -12.09 -6.94 -8.31
N PRO A 11 -11.67 -8.05 -8.94
CA PRO A 11 -10.48 -8.09 -9.80
C PRO A 11 -10.48 -7.09 -10.96
N SER A 12 -11.66 -6.61 -11.38
CA SER A 12 -11.79 -5.65 -12.47
C SER A 12 -11.53 -4.20 -12.03
N GLN A 13 -11.73 -3.91 -10.74
CA GLN A 13 -11.59 -2.56 -10.17
C GLN A 13 -10.38 -2.44 -9.25
N HIS A 14 -9.92 -3.56 -8.68
CA HIS A 14 -8.89 -3.57 -7.65
C HIS A 14 -7.54 -4.02 -8.21
N THR A 15 -6.49 -3.36 -7.74
CA THR A 15 -5.12 -3.56 -8.20
C THR A 15 -4.20 -3.74 -6.99
N ASP A 16 -3.22 -4.62 -7.14
CA ASP A 16 -2.15 -4.81 -6.17
C ASP A 16 -0.96 -3.92 -6.54
N PHE A 17 -0.73 -2.88 -5.72
CA PHE A 17 0.38 -1.95 -5.89
C PHE A 17 1.64 -2.39 -5.14
N MET A 18 1.52 -3.28 -4.14
CA MET A 18 2.61 -3.61 -3.22
C MET A 18 3.25 -4.97 -3.47
N GLY A 19 2.50 -5.97 -3.97
CA GLY A 19 3.05 -7.31 -4.18
C GLY A 19 3.97 -7.46 -5.40
N HIS A 20 4.05 -6.45 -6.27
CA HIS A 20 4.80 -6.51 -7.53
C HIS A 20 5.47 -5.16 -7.87
N ASN A 21 6.57 -5.22 -8.63
CA ASN A 21 7.30 -4.04 -9.11
C ASN A 21 6.70 -3.42 -10.38
N HIS A 22 5.61 -3.99 -10.92
CA HIS A 22 4.96 -3.49 -12.13
C HIS A 22 4.38 -2.08 -11.93
N VAL A 23 4.71 -1.15 -12.83
CA VAL A 23 4.20 0.23 -12.79
C VAL A 23 2.68 0.21 -12.99
N GLY A 24 1.95 0.89 -12.10
CA GLY A 24 0.49 0.83 -12.08
C GLY A 24 -0.09 -0.38 -11.34
N GLY A 25 0.74 -1.26 -10.79
CA GLY A 25 0.30 -2.47 -10.09
C GLY A 25 -0.14 -3.59 -11.03
N LEU A 26 -0.58 -4.70 -10.47
CA LEU A 26 -1.17 -5.82 -11.22
C LEU A 26 -2.61 -6.07 -10.78
N PRO A 27 -3.51 -6.51 -11.69
CA PRO A 27 -4.84 -6.91 -11.29
C PRO A 27 -4.75 -8.04 -10.26
N VAL A 28 -5.61 -7.96 -9.25
CA VAL A 28 -5.62 -8.94 -8.17
C VAL A 28 -6.13 -10.26 -8.73
N GLN A 29 -5.42 -11.36 -8.47
CA GLN A 29 -5.90 -12.66 -8.90
C GLN A 29 -7.18 -13.01 -8.12
N PRO A 30 -8.21 -13.53 -8.80
CA PRO A 30 -9.38 -14.02 -8.12
C PRO A 30 -8.99 -15.16 -7.15
N PRO A 31 -9.74 -15.31 -6.04
CA PRO A 31 -9.54 -16.42 -5.14
C PRO A 31 -9.65 -17.75 -5.90
N ARG A 32 -8.84 -18.74 -5.54
CA ARG A 32 -9.05 -20.11 -6.06
C ARG A 32 -10.37 -20.70 -5.59
N ASP A 33 -10.82 -20.27 -4.40
CA ASP A 33 -12.07 -20.70 -3.79
C ASP A 33 -13.03 -19.50 -3.70
N ASN A 34 -14.10 -19.57 -4.50
CA ASN A 34 -15.12 -18.52 -4.54
C ASN A 34 -15.95 -18.43 -3.25
N LEU A 35 -15.84 -19.39 -2.33
CA LEU A 35 -16.55 -19.40 -1.05
C LEU A 35 -15.83 -18.55 0.02
N ILE A 36 -14.56 -18.24 -0.18
CA ILE A 36 -13.80 -17.39 0.74
C ILE A 36 -13.99 -15.94 0.32
N GLU A 37 -14.56 -15.12 1.21
CA GLU A 37 -14.67 -13.68 0.96
C GLU A 37 -13.30 -13.02 1.11
N HIS A 38 -12.86 -12.34 0.05
CA HIS A 38 -11.67 -11.52 0.08
C HIS A 38 -12.05 -10.04 0.17
N TRP A 39 -11.30 -9.31 0.99
CA TRP A 39 -11.53 -7.89 1.25
C TRP A 39 -10.32 -7.08 0.79
N VAL A 40 -10.60 -5.89 0.25
CA VAL A 40 -9.60 -4.89 -0.09
C VAL A 40 -9.79 -3.71 0.85
N TYR A 41 -8.67 -3.20 1.37
CA TYR A 41 -8.65 -2.16 2.39
C TYR A 41 -8.14 -0.86 1.80
N PHE A 42 -8.84 0.22 2.10
CA PHE A 42 -8.52 1.55 1.61
C PHE A 42 -8.23 2.49 2.75
N VAL A 43 -7.21 3.34 2.58
CA VAL A 43 -6.86 4.41 3.51
C VAL A 43 -6.63 5.69 2.74
N SER A 44 -7.54 6.66 2.86
CA SER A 44 -7.44 7.98 2.25
C SER A 44 -6.96 9.02 3.27
N VAL A 45 -5.82 9.64 2.99
CA VAL A 45 -5.18 10.64 3.86
C VAL A 45 -4.30 11.58 3.03
N CYS A 46 -4.25 12.87 3.38
CA CYS A 46 -3.45 13.88 2.69
C CYS A 46 -3.69 13.93 1.16
N SER A 47 -4.92 13.70 0.69
CA SER A 47 -5.27 13.64 -0.75
C SER A 47 -4.63 12.48 -1.52
N PHE A 48 -4.14 11.45 -0.81
CA PHE A 48 -3.71 10.19 -1.37
C PHE A 48 -4.60 9.07 -0.86
N THR A 49 -4.88 8.06 -1.68
CA THR A 49 -5.62 6.87 -1.27
C THR A 49 -4.72 5.66 -1.45
N PHE A 50 -4.39 5.01 -0.35
CA PHE A 50 -3.75 3.71 -0.35
C PHE A 50 -4.78 2.61 -0.57
N GLN A 51 -4.37 1.58 -1.28
CA GLN A 51 -5.12 0.36 -1.51
C GLN A 51 -4.26 -0.83 -1.09
N PHE A 52 -4.81 -1.69 -0.24
CA PHE A 52 -4.14 -2.87 0.30
C PHE A 52 -4.98 -4.12 0.06
N GLN A 53 -4.36 -5.18 -0.43
CA GLN A 53 -4.97 -6.49 -0.67
C GLN A 53 -4.96 -7.37 0.58
N SER A 54 -4.17 -7.00 1.59
CA SER A 54 -4.10 -7.70 2.87
C SER A 54 -3.75 -6.74 3.99
N LEU A 55 -4.08 -7.13 5.23
CA LEU A 55 -3.63 -6.40 6.42
C LEU A 55 -2.10 -6.39 6.54
N GLN A 56 -1.42 -7.42 6.03
CA GLN A 56 0.04 -7.48 6.02
C GLN A 56 0.65 -6.38 5.15
N GLN A 57 0.04 -6.05 4.00
CA GLN A 57 0.50 -4.91 3.18
C GLN A 57 0.30 -3.58 3.91
N LEU A 58 -0.80 -3.43 4.66
CA LEU A 58 -1.03 -2.26 5.50
C LEU A 58 0.04 -2.15 6.59
N GLU A 59 0.36 -3.26 7.28
CA GLU A 59 1.42 -3.34 8.29
C GLU A 59 2.79 -3.01 7.71
N GLU A 60 3.14 -3.53 6.53
CA GLU A 60 4.38 -3.22 5.82
C GLU A 60 4.46 -1.71 5.49
N CYS A 61 3.38 -1.14 4.98
CA CYS A 61 3.29 0.28 4.67
C CYS A 61 3.44 1.15 5.93
N LEU A 62 2.80 0.74 7.03
CA LEU A 62 2.94 1.40 8.32
C LEU A 62 4.37 1.31 8.84
N ALA A 63 5.01 0.14 8.76
CA ALA A 63 6.39 -0.05 9.18
C ALA A 63 7.35 0.83 8.38
N TYR A 64 7.11 0.94 7.07
CA TYR A 64 7.84 1.84 6.20
C TYR A 64 7.68 3.30 6.68
N PHE A 65 6.47 3.87 6.68
CA PHE A 65 6.27 5.28 7.06
C PHE A 65 6.64 5.61 8.52
N SER A 66 6.73 4.61 9.40
CA SER A 66 7.19 4.78 10.78
C SER A 66 8.70 5.07 10.86
N GLN A 67 9.47 4.66 9.86
CA GLN A 67 10.89 4.99 9.77
C GLN A 67 11.07 6.42 9.23
N LYS A 68 11.79 7.27 9.97
CA LYS A 68 12.09 8.64 9.53
C LYS A 68 13.15 8.67 8.42
N LEU A 69 14.09 7.73 8.44
CA LEU A 69 15.17 7.59 7.48
C LEU A 69 15.05 6.22 6.83
N HIS A 70 14.88 6.20 5.52
CA HIS A 70 14.88 4.97 4.74
C HIS A 70 16.28 4.70 4.19
N PRO A 71 16.75 3.44 4.24
CA PRO A 71 18.01 3.10 3.61
C PRO A 71 17.94 3.32 2.10
N SER A 72 18.96 3.95 1.52
CA SER A 72 19.12 4.03 0.08
C SER A 72 19.33 2.61 -0.47
N SER A 73 18.28 2.01 -1.00
CA SER A 73 18.34 0.66 -1.55
C SER A 73 18.83 0.73 -2.99
N ILE A 74 20.15 0.83 -3.18
CA ILE A 74 20.76 0.47 -4.46
C ILE A 74 20.77 -1.05 -4.50
N VAL A 75 19.97 -1.64 -5.38
CA VAL A 75 19.99 -3.08 -5.62
C VAL A 75 21.03 -3.34 -6.72
N PRO A 76 22.14 -4.03 -6.42
CA PRO A 76 23.14 -4.33 -7.43
C PRO A 76 22.57 -5.34 -8.45
N ASN A 77 23.04 -5.27 -9.70
CA ASN A 77 22.77 -6.26 -10.76
C ASN A 77 21.33 -6.29 -11.31
N ILE A 78 20.63 -5.15 -11.35
CA ILE A 78 19.36 -5.03 -12.08
C ILE A 78 19.66 -4.65 -13.53
N THR A 79 19.47 -5.61 -14.44
CA THR A 79 19.65 -5.44 -15.91
C THR A 79 18.36 -5.01 -16.63
N LEU A 80 17.21 -5.02 -15.94
CA LEU A 80 15.92 -4.55 -16.45
C LEU A 80 15.67 -3.14 -15.95
N GLU A 81 16.29 -2.16 -16.61
CA GLU A 81 16.39 -0.76 -16.15
C GLU A 81 15.04 -0.04 -16.02
N HIS A 82 13.97 -0.57 -16.63
CA HIS A 82 12.71 0.17 -16.81
C HIS A 82 11.57 -0.22 -15.83
N ASP A 83 11.58 -1.42 -15.21
CA ASP A 83 10.39 -1.96 -14.52
C ASP A 83 10.62 -2.41 -13.05
N TRP A 84 11.67 -1.90 -12.40
CA TRP A 84 12.09 -2.43 -11.08
C TRP A 84 11.75 -1.54 -9.88
N GLN A 85 11.05 -0.43 -10.08
CA GLN A 85 10.74 0.48 -8.97
C GLN A 85 9.82 -0.19 -7.95
N ARG A 86 10.27 -0.23 -6.69
CA ARG A 86 9.46 -0.77 -5.59
C ARG A 86 8.23 0.09 -5.34
N TRP A 87 7.25 -0.44 -4.61
CA TRP A 87 5.99 0.27 -4.33
C TRP A 87 6.21 1.60 -3.62
N GLU A 88 7.14 1.64 -2.68
CA GLU A 88 7.44 2.84 -1.90
C GLU A 88 8.09 3.95 -2.73
N GLN A 89 8.84 3.59 -3.77
CA GLN A 89 9.53 4.52 -4.66
C GLN A 89 8.57 5.22 -5.62
N ARG A 90 7.37 4.67 -5.80
CA ARG A 90 6.31 5.20 -6.66
C ARG A 90 5.39 6.18 -5.92
N LEU A 91 5.57 6.32 -4.60
CA LEU A 91 4.74 7.20 -3.80
C LEU A 91 5.06 8.68 -4.08
N PRO A 92 4.06 9.57 -4.00
CA PRO A 92 4.31 11.00 -4.18
C PRO A 92 5.30 11.53 -3.14
N GLN A 93 6.32 12.27 -3.59
CA GLN A 93 7.39 12.79 -2.72
C GLN A 93 6.87 13.60 -1.53
N TRP A 94 5.80 14.37 -1.74
CA TRP A 94 5.20 15.20 -0.71
C TRP A 94 4.61 14.40 0.46
N LEU A 95 4.34 13.10 0.28
CA LEU A 95 3.80 12.23 1.33
C LEU A 95 4.83 11.98 2.45
N PHE A 96 6.12 12.16 2.14
CA PHE A 96 7.26 11.96 3.03
C PHE A 96 7.61 13.19 3.88
N GLU A 97 7.03 14.37 3.59
CA GLU A 97 7.18 15.55 4.43
C GLU A 97 6.75 15.22 5.88
N GLU A 98 7.53 15.64 6.88
CA GLU A 98 7.35 15.20 8.27
C GLU A 98 5.92 15.36 8.79
N ALA A 99 5.28 16.51 8.51
CA ALA A 99 3.90 16.77 8.90
C ALA A 99 2.87 15.83 8.23
N LYS A 100 3.13 15.42 6.99
CA LYS A 100 2.25 14.50 6.24
C LYS A 100 2.54 13.06 6.62
N ARG A 101 3.81 12.67 6.75
CA ARG A 101 4.25 11.36 7.26
C ARG A 101 3.57 11.03 8.58
N GLN A 102 3.58 11.94 9.55
CA GLN A 102 2.92 11.73 10.84
C GLN A 102 1.40 11.50 10.70
N LYS A 103 0.74 12.22 9.78
CA LYS A 103 -0.70 12.01 9.48
C LYS A 103 -0.95 10.66 8.84
N VAL A 104 -0.08 10.23 7.93
CA VAL A 104 -0.14 8.91 7.27
C VAL A 104 0.03 7.80 8.31
N VAL A 105 1.07 7.86 9.14
CA VAL A 105 1.30 6.88 10.23
C VAL A 105 0.07 6.77 11.13
N LYS A 106 -0.48 7.91 11.59
CA LYS A 106 -1.68 7.91 12.43
C LYS A 106 -2.89 7.30 11.71
N ALA A 107 -3.09 7.61 10.43
CA ALA A 107 -4.18 7.06 9.63
C ALA A 107 -4.05 5.54 9.45
N LEU A 108 -2.86 5.05 9.11
CA LEU A 108 -2.57 3.63 8.96
C LEU A 108 -2.75 2.87 10.28
N GLN A 109 -2.27 3.42 11.40
CA GLN A 109 -2.50 2.84 12.73
C GLN A 109 -3.98 2.75 13.10
N SER A 110 -4.76 3.80 12.83
CA SER A 110 -6.21 3.80 13.07
C SER A 110 -6.93 2.78 12.18
N ALA A 111 -6.58 2.72 10.89
CA ALA A 111 -7.16 1.76 9.96
C ALA A 111 -6.85 0.31 10.34
N LEU A 112 -5.61 0.01 10.75
CA LEU A 112 -5.22 -1.34 11.17
C LEU A 112 -6.04 -1.81 12.39
N ARG A 113 -6.23 -0.92 13.39
CA ARG A 113 -7.07 -1.22 14.56
C ARG A 113 -8.52 -1.48 14.19
N GLU A 114 -9.08 -0.66 13.29
CA GLU A 114 -10.45 -0.83 12.80
C GLU A 114 -10.63 -2.18 12.09
N PHE A 115 -9.70 -2.54 11.21
CA PHE A 115 -9.86 -3.74 10.38
C PHE A 115 -9.50 -5.06 11.08
N GLN A 116 -8.75 -4.98 12.18
CA GLN A 116 -8.47 -6.13 13.06
C GLN A 116 -9.61 -6.40 14.07
N THR A 117 -10.54 -5.46 14.25
CA THR A 117 -11.72 -5.61 15.11
C THR A 117 -12.83 -6.36 14.37
#